data_AF-A0AAJ5QQI2-F1
#
_entry.id   AF-A0AAJ5QQI2-F1
#
_cell.length_a   1.000
_cell.length_b   1.000
_cell.length_c   1.000
_cell.angle_alpha   90.00
_cell.angle_beta   90.00
_cell.angle_gamma   90.00
#
_symmetry.space_group_name_H-M   'P 1'
#
loop_
_entity.id
_entity.type
_entity.pdbx_description
1 polymer ?
#
loop_
_entity_poly.entity_id
_entity_poly.type
_entity_poly.pdbx_seq_one_letter_code
_entity_poly.pdbx_strand_id
1 'polypeptide(L)'
;MSYKCFITLLSISALILSLVIMPKVLKSVRSNPEIERLVKAPNATFRLFSECKKHVADAERCYNAYSAAVYLANLNDCTPSGIELKRKFKGLVEHAKARDIEDEINKQCRPISFSQPNA
;
A
#
# COMPACT_ATOMS: atom_id res chain seq x y z
N MET A 1 -19.46 -48.33 -7.95
CA MET A 1 -18.60 -47.21 -7.49
C MET A 1 -19.01 -46.84 -6.08
N SER A 2 -18.12 -47.03 -5.11
CA SER A 2 -18.44 -46.89 -3.68
C SER A 2 -18.69 -45.43 -3.32
N TYR A 3 -19.80 -45.15 -2.63
CA TYR A 3 -20.22 -43.82 -2.14
C TYR A 3 -19.10 -43.04 -1.42
N LYS A 4 -18.15 -43.77 -0.83
CA LYS A 4 -16.92 -43.23 -0.22
C LYS A 4 -16.08 -42.43 -1.22
N CYS A 5 -15.90 -42.93 -2.45
CA CYS A 5 -15.16 -42.22 -3.50
C CYS A 5 -15.88 -40.92 -3.92
N PHE A 6 -17.22 -40.94 -3.94
CA PHE A 6 -18.02 -39.77 -4.30
C PHE A 6 -17.92 -38.68 -3.22
N ILE A 7 -18.00 -39.05 -1.94
CA ILE A 7 -17.83 -38.12 -0.82
C ILE A 7 -16.41 -37.52 -0.80
N THR A 8 -15.38 -38.33 -1.05
CA THR A 8 -14.00 -37.81 -1.12
C THR A 8 -13.78 -36.86 -2.30
N LEU A 9 -14.41 -37.10 -3.43
CA LEU A 9 -14.30 -36.20 -4.59
C LEU A 9 -15.01 -34.87 -4.36
N LEU A 10 -16.17 -34.89 -3.66
CA LEU A 10 -16.89 -33.69 -3.27
C LEU A 10 -16.14 -32.86 -2.21
N SER A 11 -15.47 -33.51 -1.25
CA SER A 11 -14.69 -32.77 -0.24
C SER A 11 -13.46 -32.12 -0.85
N ILE A 12 -12.76 -32.82 -1.75
CA ILE A 12 -11.60 -32.28 -2.47
C ILE A 12 -12.02 -31.12 -3.37
N SER A 13 -13.14 -31.24 -4.10
CA SER A 13 -13.62 -30.16 -4.97
C SER A 13 -14.06 -28.92 -4.18
N ALA A 14 -14.72 -29.09 -3.04
CA ALA A 14 -15.07 -28.00 -2.14
C ALA A 14 -13.82 -27.29 -1.56
N LEU A 15 -12.79 -28.06 -1.19
CA LEU A 15 -11.53 -27.51 -0.71
C LEU A 15 -10.82 -26.68 -1.79
N ILE A 16 -10.70 -27.21 -3.02
CA ILE A 16 -10.11 -26.49 -4.14
C ILE A 16 -10.89 -25.22 -4.46
N LEU A 17 -12.23 -25.29 -4.46
CA LEU A 17 -13.09 -24.15 -4.73
C LEU A 17 -12.90 -23.04 -3.68
N SER A 18 -12.78 -23.42 -2.40
CA SER A 18 -12.50 -22.47 -1.32
C SER A 18 -11.15 -21.78 -1.50
N LEU A 19 -10.10 -22.51 -1.90
CA LEU A 19 -8.77 -21.95 -2.16
C LEU A 19 -8.72 -21.02 -3.37
N VAL A 20 -9.65 -21.13 -4.32
CA VAL A 20 -9.72 -20.28 -5.53
C VAL A 20 -10.62 -19.06 -5.33
N ILE A 21 -11.76 -19.22 -4.65
CA ILE A 21 -12.71 -18.13 -4.43
C ILE A 21 -12.21 -17.18 -3.33
N MET A 22 -11.66 -17.73 -2.24
CA MET A 22 -11.21 -16.93 -1.10
C MET A 22 -10.16 -15.85 -1.47
N PRO A 23 -9.10 -16.12 -2.26
CA PRO A 23 -8.17 -15.07 -2.66
C PRO A 23 -8.81 -14.03 -3.58
N LYS A 24 -9.80 -14.39 -4.41
CA LYS A 24 -10.51 -13.43 -5.29
C LYS A 24 -11.41 -12.49 -4.49
N VAL A 25 -12.17 -13.02 -3.53
CA VAL A 25 -13.01 -12.22 -2.63
C VAL A 25 -12.13 -11.32 -1.77
N LEU A 26 -11.01 -11.83 -1.24
CA LEU A 26 -10.05 -11.02 -0.50
C LEU A 26 -9.39 -9.93 -1.38
N LYS A 27 -9.11 -10.21 -2.66
CA LYS A 27 -8.57 -9.20 -3.58
C LYS A 27 -9.61 -8.11 -3.89
N SER A 28 -10.88 -8.49 -4.04
CA SER A 28 -12.00 -7.56 -4.23
C SER A 28 -12.33 -6.73 -2.98
N VAL A 29 -12.17 -7.30 -1.78
CA VAL A 29 -12.27 -6.59 -0.49
C VAL A 29 -11.05 -5.68 -0.27
N ARG A 30 -9.92 -5.98 -0.90
CA ARG A 30 -8.66 -5.22 -0.79
C ARG A 30 -8.52 -4.10 -1.83
N SER A 31 -9.18 -4.18 -2.98
CA SER A 31 -9.17 -3.12 -4.01
C SER A 31 -10.38 -2.20 -3.84
N ASN A 32 -10.33 -1.29 -2.86
CA ASN A 32 -11.29 -0.19 -2.84
C ASN A 32 -11.00 0.74 -4.03
N PRO A 33 -11.93 0.92 -4.98
CA PRO A 33 -11.71 1.72 -6.19
C PRO A 33 -11.41 3.19 -5.85
N GLU A 34 -11.89 3.70 -4.73
CA GLU A 34 -11.58 5.04 -4.27
C GLU A 34 -10.10 5.15 -3.84
N ILE A 35 -9.56 4.15 -3.14
CA ILE A 35 -8.15 4.12 -2.77
C ILE A 35 -7.28 4.12 -4.04
N GLU A 36 -7.61 3.29 -5.04
CA GLU A 36 -6.87 3.28 -6.32
C GLU A 36 -6.93 4.63 -7.04
N ARG A 37 -8.10 5.28 -7.05
CA ARG A 37 -8.28 6.62 -7.61
C ARG A 37 -7.41 7.65 -6.89
N LEU A 38 -7.34 7.56 -5.56
CA LEU A 38 -6.55 8.46 -4.73
C LEU A 38 -5.03 8.22 -4.90
N VAL A 39 -4.59 6.97 -5.02
CA VAL A 39 -3.19 6.64 -5.32
C VAL A 39 -2.75 7.26 -6.65
N LYS A 40 -3.62 7.25 -7.68
CA LYS A 40 -3.36 7.87 -8.99
C LYS A 40 -3.35 9.41 -8.96
N ALA A 41 -3.80 10.04 -7.87
CA ALA A 41 -3.86 11.49 -7.74
C ALA A 41 -3.17 11.99 -6.45
N PRO A 42 -1.83 11.88 -6.33
CA PRO A 42 -1.14 12.08 -5.06
C PRO A 42 -1.32 13.48 -4.46
N ASN A 43 -1.32 14.54 -5.29
CA ASN A 43 -1.54 15.90 -4.78
C ASN A 43 -2.94 16.09 -4.19
N ALA A 44 -3.97 15.48 -4.78
CA ALA A 44 -5.33 15.52 -4.25
C ALA A 44 -5.43 14.72 -2.94
N THR A 45 -4.81 13.55 -2.89
CA THR A 45 -4.75 12.69 -1.69
C THR A 45 -4.04 13.38 -0.54
N PHE A 46 -2.91 14.04 -0.80
CA PHE A 46 -2.20 14.81 0.22
C PHE A 46 -3.08 15.90 0.83
N ARG A 47 -3.78 16.68 0.00
CA ARG A 47 -4.70 17.74 0.47
C ARG A 47 -5.85 17.15 1.28
N LEU A 48 -6.50 16.11 0.77
CA LEU A 48 -7.62 15.47 1.42
C LEU A 48 -7.22 14.90 2.79
N PHE A 49 -6.13 14.15 2.87
CA PHE A 49 -5.69 13.58 4.13
C PHE A 49 -5.19 14.65 5.11
N SER A 50 -4.53 15.71 4.62
CA SER A 50 -4.14 16.85 5.47
C SER A 50 -5.34 17.54 6.12
N GLU A 51 -6.45 17.68 5.39
CA GLU A 51 -7.70 18.21 5.96
C GLU A 51 -8.33 17.24 6.95
N CYS A 52 -8.36 15.94 6.63
CA CYS A 52 -8.84 14.89 7.54
C CYS A 52 -8.10 14.86 8.88
N LYS A 53 -6.80 15.20 8.90
CA LYS A 53 -6.02 15.33 10.15
C LYS A 53 -6.48 16.49 11.03
N LYS A 54 -7.05 17.55 10.44
CA LYS A 54 -7.59 18.71 11.17
C LYS A 54 -9.03 18.47 11.61
N HIS A 55 -9.83 17.90 10.73
CA HIS A 55 -11.24 17.68 10.95
C HIS A 55 -11.77 16.51 10.11
N VAL A 56 -12.47 15.58 10.75
CA VAL A 56 -13.08 14.42 10.10
C VAL A 56 -14.56 14.70 9.84
N ALA A 57 -14.86 15.18 8.63
CA ALA A 57 -16.24 15.37 8.17
C ALA A 57 -16.89 14.06 7.65
N ASP A 58 -16.08 13.17 7.08
CA ASP A 58 -16.47 11.88 6.54
C ASP A 58 -15.40 10.84 6.88
N ALA A 59 -15.74 9.91 7.76
CA ALA A 59 -14.79 8.92 8.29
C ALA A 59 -14.30 7.95 7.22
N GLU A 60 -15.18 7.51 6.31
CA GLU A 60 -14.82 6.55 5.26
C GLU A 60 -13.88 7.20 4.25
N ARG A 61 -14.23 8.41 3.81
CA ARG A 61 -13.39 9.19 2.89
C ARG A 61 -12.01 9.49 3.49
N CYS A 62 -11.96 9.83 4.77
CA CYS A 62 -10.70 10.07 5.46
C CYS A 62 -9.88 8.79 5.64
N TYR A 63 -10.52 7.64 5.89
CA TYR A 63 -9.86 6.35 5.94
C TYR A 63 -9.28 5.94 4.58
N ASN A 64 -10.01 6.16 3.49
CA ASN A 64 -9.54 5.87 2.13
C ASN A 64 -8.36 6.78 1.75
N ALA A 65 -8.42 8.06 2.13
CA ALA A 65 -7.32 9.01 1.94
C ALA A 65 -6.07 8.64 2.73
N TYR A 66 -6.22 8.25 4.00
CA TYR A 66 -5.13 7.74 4.83
C TYR A 66 -4.51 6.47 4.20
N SER A 67 -5.34 5.50 3.81
CA SER A 67 -4.88 4.25 3.21
C SER A 67 -4.08 4.47 1.93
N ALA A 68 -4.55 5.38 1.07
CA ALA A 68 -3.83 5.80 -0.13
C ALA A 68 -2.52 6.52 0.22
N ALA A 69 -2.52 7.40 1.22
CA ALA A 69 -1.32 8.10 1.69
C ALA A 69 -0.25 7.13 2.22
N VAL A 70 -0.65 6.11 2.99
CA VAL A 70 0.25 5.06 3.48
C VAL A 70 0.83 4.25 2.32
N TYR A 71 0.02 3.92 1.31
CA TYR A 71 0.53 3.25 0.11
C TYR A 71 1.59 4.09 -0.60
N LEU A 72 1.31 5.38 -0.83
CA LEU A 72 2.23 6.31 -1.48
C LEU A 72 3.53 6.53 -0.67
N ALA A 73 3.45 6.54 0.66
CA ALA A 73 4.61 6.61 1.56
C ALA A 73 5.53 5.37 1.46
N ASN A 74 5.00 4.23 1.02
CA ASN A 74 5.71 2.95 0.99
C ASN A 74 5.97 2.44 -0.44
N LEU A 75 5.79 3.29 -1.46
CA LEU A 75 6.12 2.92 -2.84
C LEU A 75 7.62 2.61 -2.98
N ASN A 76 7.93 1.52 -3.67
CA ASN A 76 9.31 1.16 -4.01
C ASN A 76 9.77 1.89 -5.28
N ASP A 77 9.69 3.23 -5.27
CA ASP A 77 10.18 4.09 -6.34
C ASP A 77 11.33 4.96 -5.81
N CYS A 78 12.54 4.70 -6.32
CA CYS A 78 13.77 5.38 -5.93
C CYS A 78 14.25 6.38 -6.99
N THR A 79 13.39 6.74 -7.95
CA THR A 79 13.65 7.92 -8.81
C THR A 79 13.61 9.21 -7.98
N PRO A 80 14.19 10.33 -8.45
CA PRO A 80 14.10 11.61 -7.75
C PRO A 80 12.66 12.01 -7.40
N SER A 81 11.73 11.83 -8.34
CA SER A 81 10.29 12.06 -8.13
C SER A 81 9.67 11.09 -7.13
N GLY A 82 10.06 9.81 -7.16
CA GLY A 82 9.60 8.79 -6.22
C GLY A 82 10.05 9.07 -4.80
N ILE A 83 11.30 9.50 -4.62
CA ILE A 83 11.88 9.91 -3.34
C ILE A 83 11.16 11.14 -2.78
N GLU A 84 10.92 12.17 -3.60
CA GLU A 84 10.20 13.37 -3.17
C GLU A 84 8.77 13.03 -2.72
N LEU A 85 8.09 12.19 -3.51
CA LEU A 85 6.75 11.72 -3.20
C LEU A 85 6.72 10.94 -1.88
N LYS A 86 7.67 10.01 -1.70
CA LYS A 86 7.82 9.22 -0.49
C LYS A 86 8.06 10.11 0.73
N ARG A 87 8.99 11.08 0.64
CA ARG A 87 9.26 12.06 1.72
C ARG A 87 8.01 12.82 2.11
N LYS A 88 7.28 13.35 1.12
CA LYS A 88 6.05 14.12 1.32
C LYS A 88 5.00 13.31 2.07
N PHE A 89 4.79 12.05 1.68
CA PHE A 89 3.78 11.20 2.30
C PHE A 89 4.23 10.59 3.63
N LYS A 90 5.49 10.18 3.79
CA LYS A 90 6.04 9.76 5.09
C LYS A 90 5.90 10.87 6.13
N GLY A 91 6.27 12.10 5.80
CA GLY A 91 6.07 13.24 6.70
C GLY A 91 4.61 13.54 7.04
N LEU A 92 3.67 13.11 6.20
CA LEU A 92 2.24 13.28 6.44
C LEU A 92 1.64 12.17 7.33
N VAL A 93 2.04 10.91 7.09
CA VAL A 93 1.45 9.72 7.75
C VAL A 93 2.22 9.31 9.01
N GLU A 94 3.52 9.55 9.07
CA GLU A 94 4.37 9.19 10.20
C GLU A 94 4.54 10.38 11.15
N HIS A 95 4.49 10.12 12.45
CA HIS A 95 4.84 11.10 13.49
C HIS A 95 6.36 11.02 13.78
N ALA A 96 7.18 10.96 12.73
CA ALA A 96 8.62 10.82 12.80
C ALA A 96 9.32 12.16 12.53
N LYS A 97 10.56 12.32 13.01
CA LYS A 97 11.36 13.50 12.67
C LYS A 97 11.84 13.39 11.22
N ALA A 98 12.02 14.52 10.55
CA ALA A 98 12.48 14.56 9.16
C ALA A 98 13.77 13.73 8.93
N ARG A 99 14.71 13.79 9.89
CA ARG A 99 15.95 12.98 9.83
C ARG A 99 15.68 11.47 9.80
N ASP A 100 14.71 10.99 10.59
CA ASP A 100 14.41 9.57 10.71
C ASP A 100 13.72 9.08 9.42
N ILE A 101 12.90 9.93 8.80
CA ILE A 101 12.29 9.72 7.48
C ILE A 101 13.38 9.63 6.40
N GLU A 102 14.32 10.57 6.35
CA GLU A 102 15.42 10.54 5.37
C GLU A 102 16.28 9.28 5.54
N ASP A 103 16.61 8.90 6.77
CA ASP A 103 17.38 7.69 7.04
C ASP A 103 16.65 6.43 6.55
N GLU A 104 15.33 6.35 6.72
CA GLU A 104 14.54 5.24 6.21
C GLU A 104 14.51 5.21 4.67
N ILE A 105 14.31 6.37 4.03
CA ILE A 105 14.35 6.50 2.57
C ILE A 105 15.71 6.07 2.05
N ASN A 106 16.80 6.54 2.65
CA ASN A 106 18.18 6.22 2.26
C ASN A 106 18.50 4.73 2.46
N LYS A 107 17.97 4.09 3.51
CA LYS A 107 18.11 2.64 3.71
C LYS A 107 17.40 1.84 2.62
N GLN A 108 16.20 2.25 2.22
CA GLN A 108 15.40 1.56 1.20
C GLN A 108 15.92 1.80 -0.21
N CYS A 109 16.28 3.04 -0.52
CA CYS A 109 16.64 3.50 -1.85
C CYS A 109 18.14 3.65 -2.04
N ARG A 110 18.97 2.99 -1.21
CA ARG A 110 20.43 3.12 -1.13
C ARG A 110 21.01 3.81 -2.36
N PRO A 111 21.74 4.93 -2.22
CA PRO A 111 22.68 5.26 -3.27
C PRO A 111 23.58 4.03 -3.38
N ILE A 112 23.58 3.36 -4.53
CA ILE A 112 24.79 2.65 -4.94
C ILE A 112 25.81 3.77 -4.93
N SER A 113 26.62 3.83 -3.86
CA SER A 113 27.82 4.62 -3.84
C SER A 113 28.54 4.26 -5.13
N PHE A 114 28.53 5.17 -6.09
CA PHE A 114 29.57 5.19 -7.09
C PHE A 114 30.86 5.03 -6.32
N SER A 115 31.59 3.96 -6.62
CA SER A 115 33.00 3.80 -6.35
C SER A 115 33.67 5.18 -6.31
N GLN A 116 34.22 5.59 -5.16
CA GLN A 116 35.28 6.58 -5.20
C GLN A 116 36.41 5.96 -6.04
N PRO A 117 36.76 6.50 -7.23
CA PRO A 117 38.06 6.22 -7.78
C PRO A 117 39.07 7.03 -6.95
N ASN A 118 40.13 6.34 -6.55
CA ASN A 118 41.35 6.85 -5.94
C ASN A 118 41.65 8.35 -6.19
N ALA A 119 41.97 9.05 -5.10
CA ALA A 119 42.93 10.15 -5.09
C ALA A 119 43.67 10.12 -3.75
#